data_AF-A0A0W1AXW2-F1
#
_entry.id   AF-A0A0W1AXW2-F1
#
_cell.length_a   1.000
_cell.length_b   1.000
_cell.length_c   1.000
_cell.angle_alpha   90.00
_cell.angle_beta   90.00
_cell.angle_gamma   90.00
#
_symmetry.space_group_name_H-M   'P 1'
#
loop_
_entity.id
_entity.type
_entity.pdbx_description
1 polymer ?
#
loop_
_entity_poly.entity_id
_entity_poly.type
_entity_poly.pdbx_seq_one_letter_code
_entity_poly.pdbx_strand_id
1 'polypeptide(L)'
;MLKLVKYDFRRDRDKFLAVFVITVILQFVIGFTINSDQDMFVMNIITYVVAGVVLLFLTLRTFNQNLSLYNRRLVPIPVLYMALSPVLLFLGLLLGLFIIAYIHLGVYIMMFSTSFLPVKFWEVSLYAVLIIFWTSVFTMLLVMFSITVARSVRVKGKVWIGLVTFFIVQYIISFLETWMFDHKYIPMKSAFRFEVTDSAANLNEIEIPQYFFGLLPILFEATIAALLIFVIIKLITRRVES
;
A
#
# COMPACT_ATOMS: atom_id res chain seq x y z
N MET A 1 -11.30 5.98 -17.73
CA MET A 1 -10.73 5.92 -16.35
C MET A 1 -9.97 7.17 -15.96
N LEU A 2 -8.98 7.62 -16.75
CA LEU A 2 -8.14 8.78 -16.42
C LEU A 2 -8.93 10.07 -16.09
N LYS A 3 -10.08 10.31 -16.75
CA LYS A 3 -10.96 11.45 -16.42
C LYS A 3 -11.53 11.37 -14.99
N LEU A 4 -11.87 10.17 -14.51
CA LEU A 4 -12.41 9.96 -13.17
C LEU A 4 -11.31 10.07 -12.12
N VAL A 5 -10.15 9.46 -12.37
CA VAL A 5 -8.96 9.61 -11.51
C VAL A 5 -8.56 11.08 -11.40
N LYS A 6 -8.56 11.81 -12.53
CA LYS A 6 -8.30 13.26 -12.55
C LYS A 6 -9.33 14.04 -11.74
N TYR A 7 -10.60 13.65 -11.79
CA TYR A 7 -11.66 14.28 -11.01
C TYR A 7 -11.48 14.01 -9.51
N ASP A 8 -11.28 12.75 -9.12
CA ASP A 8 -11.03 12.33 -7.73
C ASP A 8 -9.79 13.04 -7.17
N PHE A 9 -8.71 13.11 -7.95
CA PHE A 9 -7.51 13.86 -7.60
C PHE A 9 -7.82 15.34 -7.41
N ARG A 10 -8.53 15.99 -8.35
CA ARG A 10 -8.80 17.43 -8.29
C ARG A 10 -9.70 17.80 -7.11
N ARG A 11 -10.61 16.92 -6.71
CA ARG A 11 -11.51 17.11 -5.56
C ARG A 11 -10.76 17.16 -4.23
N ASP A 12 -9.79 16.28 -4.04
CA ASP A 12 -9.06 16.12 -2.77
C ASP A 12 -7.58 16.53 -2.89
N ARG A 13 -7.23 17.28 -3.95
CA ARG A 13 -5.85 17.65 -4.32
C ARG A 13 -5.09 18.28 -3.16
N ASP A 14 -5.71 19.22 -2.47
CA ASP A 14 -5.04 19.99 -1.44
C ASP A 14 -4.67 19.10 -0.24
N LYS A 15 -5.45 18.05 0.06
CA LYS A 15 -5.12 17.06 1.08
C LYS A 15 -3.94 16.19 0.65
N PHE A 16 -3.93 15.74 -0.61
CA PHE A 16 -2.82 14.95 -1.14
C PHE A 16 -1.52 15.76 -1.14
N LEU A 17 -1.57 17.00 -1.65
CA LEU A 17 -0.43 17.92 -1.66
C LEU A 17 0.04 18.25 -0.24
N ALA A 18 -0.87 18.44 0.71
CA ALA A 18 -0.51 18.67 2.11
C ALA A 18 0.32 17.50 2.66
N VAL A 19 -0.04 16.24 2.38
CA VAL A 19 0.76 15.08 2.82
C VAL A 19 2.18 15.15 2.24
N PHE A 20 2.33 15.44 0.95
CA PHE A 20 3.65 15.58 0.32
C PHE A 20 4.48 16.72 0.92
N VAL A 21 3.89 17.90 1.07
CA VAL A 21 4.58 19.08 1.63
C VAL A 21 4.99 18.83 3.07
N ILE A 22 4.09 18.30 3.91
CA ILE A 22 4.41 17.95 5.30
C ILE A 22 5.52 16.90 5.35
N THR A 23 5.48 15.89 4.49
CA THR A 23 6.53 14.86 4.41
C THR A 23 7.88 15.49 4.12
N VAL A 24 7.97 16.39 3.14
CA VAL A 24 9.22 17.10 2.79
C VAL A 24 9.71 17.97 3.94
N ILE A 25 8.83 18.75 4.58
CA ILE A 25 9.18 19.58 5.74
C ILE A 25 9.72 18.70 6.89
N LEU A 26 9.08 17.56 7.16
CA LEU A 26 9.55 16.63 8.19
C LEU A 26 10.94 16.08 7.88
N GLN A 27 11.26 15.78 6.62
CA GLN A 27 12.63 15.35 6.26
C GLN A 27 13.66 16.45 6.62
N PHE A 28 13.35 17.72 6.32
CA PHE A 28 14.23 18.82 6.72
C PHE A 28 14.39 18.92 8.24
N VAL A 29 13.29 18.86 8.99
CA VAL A 29 13.32 18.90 10.45
C VAL A 29 14.17 17.76 11.01
N ILE A 30 13.99 16.55 10.50
CA ILE A 30 14.78 15.38 10.90
C ILE A 30 16.27 15.60 10.61
N GLY A 31 16.59 16.12 9.41
CA GLY A 31 17.97 16.42 9.00
C GLY A 31 18.70 17.44 9.86
N PHE A 32 17.98 18.35 10.54
CA PHE A 32 18.59 19.32 11.46
C PHE A 32 18.57 18.90 12.93
N THR A 33 17.76 17.91 13.30
CA THR A 33 17.52 17.56 14.71
C THR A 33 18.22 16.27 15.14
N ILE A 34 18.46 15.34 14.21
CA ILE A 34 19.08 14.05 14.50
C ILE A 34 20.54 14.07 14.05
N ASN A 35 21.45 13.90 15.01
CA ASN A 35 22.89 13.96 14.76
C ASN A 35 23.49 12.64 14.25
N SER A 36 22.78 11.52 14.46
CA SER A 36 23.21 10.19 14.04
C SER A 36 22.68 9.91 12.64
N ASP A 37 23.59 9.71 11.68
CA ASP A 37 23.24 9.40 10.28
C ASP A 37 22.29 8.19 10.22
N GLN A 38 22.61 7.09 10.89
CA GLN A 38 21.77 5.89 10.89
C GLN A 38 20.37 6.15 11.45
N ASP A 39 20.26 6.85 12.58
CA ASP A 39 18.95 7.14 13.19
C ASP A 39 18.13 8.08 12.32
N MET A 40 18.78 9.07 11.72
CA MET A 40 18.20 10.00 10.77
C MET A 40 17.62 9.24 9.56
N PHE A 41 18.38 8.30 8.99
CA PHE A 41 17.95 7.45 7.88
C PHE A 41 16.68 6.65 8.25
N VAL A 42 16.68 5.99 9.42
CA VAL A 42 15.54 5.21 9.90
C VAL A 42 14.31 6.10 10.11
N MET A 43 14.47 7.27 10.73
CA MET A 43 13.37 8.21 10.97
C MET A 43 12.78 8.77 9.67
N ASN A 44 13.62 8.99 8.67
CA ASN A 44 13.19 9.40 7.34
C ASN A 44 12.34 8.30 6.66
N ILE A 45 12.76 7.03 6.74
CA ILE A 45 11.97 5.89 6.24
C ILE A 45 10.60 5.81 6.93
N ILE A 46 10.57 5.89 8.26
CA ILE A 46 9.32 5.87 9.04
C ILE A 46 8.37 6.98 8.57
N THR A 47 8.89 8.17 8.31
CA THR A 47 8.10 9.29 7.81
C THR A 47 7.43 8.97 6.47
N TYR A 48 8.14 8.33 5.53
CA TYR A 48 7.55 7.91 4.26
C TYR A 48 6.50 6.80 4.43
N VAL A 49 6.74 5.84 5.34
CA VAL A 49 5.75 4.79 5.66
C VAL A 49 4.47 5.41 6.18
N VAL A 50 4.56 6.35 7.13
CA VAL A 50 3.40 7.07 7.67
C VAL A 50 2.68 7.85 6.58
N ALA A 51 3.41 8.56 5.71
CA ALA A 51 2.82 9.29 4.60
C ALA A 51 2.06 8.35 3.64
N GLY A 52 2.62 7.18 3.32
CA GLY A 52 1.98 6.15 2.50
C GLY A 52 0.67 5.64 3.10
N VAL A 53 0.66 5.38 4.41
CA VAL A 53 -0.55 4.97 5.15
C VAL A 53 -1.61 6.08 5.13
N VAL A 54 -1.23 7.34 5.34
CA VAL A 54 -2.17 8.47 5.27
C VAL A 54 -2.78 8.60 3.85
N LEU A 55 -1.96 8.47 2.81
CA LEU A 55 -2.46 8.49 1.42
C LEU A 55 -3.43 7.35 1.15
N LEU A 56 -3.15 6.13 1.65
CA LEU A 56 -4.05 4.98 1.57
C LEU A 56 -5.41 5.30 2.23
N PHE A 57 -5.42 5.87 3.44
CA PHE A 57 -6.66 6.26 4.11
C PHE A 57 -7.44 7.33 3.32
N LEU A 58 -6.76 8.31 2.74
CA LEU A 58 -7.41 9.35 1.93
C LEU A 58 -8.05 8.77 0.66
N THR A 59 -7.39 7.84 -0.04
CA THR A 59 -7.95 7.20 -1.24
C THR A 59 -9.09 6.24 -0.90
N LEU A 60 -9.02 5.52 0.23
CA LEU A 60 -10.13 4.72 0.75
C LEU A 60 -11.35 5.57 1.11
N ARG A 61 -11.14 6.76 1.67
CA ARG A 61 -12.22 7.73 1.91
C ARG A 61 -12.87 8.17 0.60
N THR A 62 -12.07 8.43 -0.43
CA THR A 62 -12.56 8.74 -1.78
C THR A 62 -13.40 7.59 -2.35
N PHE A 63 -12.94 6.34 -2.22
CA PHE A 63 -13.73 5.17 -2.61
C PHE A 63 -15.09 5.11 -1.89
N ASN A 64 -15.11 5.27 -0.56
CA ASN A 64 -16.35 5.23 0.22
C ASN A 64 -17.32 6.38 -0.15
N GLN A 65 -16.80 7.56 -0.48
CA GLN A 65 -17.61 8.68 -0.99
C GLN A 65 -18.19 8.36 -2.36
N ASN A 66 -17.37 7.84 -3.28
CA ASN A 66 -17.81 7.44 -4.61
C ASN A 66 -18.89 6.35 -4.52
N LEU A 67 -18.75 5.41 -3.57
CA LEU A 67 -19.78 4.43 -3.20
C LEU A 67 -21.09 5.08 -2.77
N SER A 68 -21.06 6.10 -1.94
CA SER A 68 -22.27 6.82 -1.54
C SER A 68 -22.94 7.56 -2.71
N LEU A 69 -22.16 8.18 -3.61
CA LEU A 69 -22.68 8.93 -4.76
C LEU A 69 -23.31 7.99 -5.80
N TYR A 70 -22.68 6.85 -6.05
CA TYR A 70 -23.19 5.84 -6.97
C TYR A 70 -24.52 5.25 -6.49
N ASN A 71 -24.64 4.92 -5.20
CA ASN A 71 -25.90 4.42 -4.62
C ASN A 71 -27.05 5.43 -4.75
N ARG A 72 -26.75 6.74 -4.84
CA ARG A 72 -27.75 7.80 -5.05
C ARG A 72 -28.05 8.06 -6.53
N ARG A 73 -27.47 7.28 -7.45
CA ARG A 73 -27.58 7.44 -8.92
C ARG A 73 -27.15 8.81 -9.43
N LEU A 74 -26.26 9.50 -8.70
CA LEU A 74 -25.80 10.84 -9.04
C LEU A 74 -24.75 10.86 -10.16
N VAL A 75 -24.14 9.71 -10.48
CA VAL A 75 -23.09 9.63 -11.49
C VAL A 75 -23.24 8.33 -12.31
N PRO A 76 -23.62 8.41 -13.61
CA PRO A 76 -23.78 7.24 -14.47
C PRO A 76 -22.41 6.76 -14.97
N ILE A 77 -21.66 6.06 -14.12
CA ILE A 77 -20.34 5.50 -14.44
C ILE A 77 -20.40 3.99 -14.31
N PRO A 78 -19.77 3.22 -15.24
CA PRO A 78 -19.58 1.79 -15.07
C PRO A 78 -18.95 1.43 -13.71
N VAL A 79 -19.53 0.43 -13.02
CA VAL A 79 -19.12 -0.01 -11.67
C VAL A 79 -17.62 -0.36 -11.60
N LEU A 80 -17.07 -0.93 -12.67
CA LEU A 80 -15.65 -1.24 -12.78
C LEU A 80 -14.77 0.00 -12.56
N TYR A 81 -15.10 1.12 -13.19
CA TYR A 81 -14.30 2.35 -13.11
C TYR A 81 -14.41 3.01 -11.74
N MET A 82 -15.54 2.84 -11.07
CA MET A 82 -15.76 3.32 -9.72
C MET A 82 -14.89 2.55 -8.70
N ALA A 83 -14.73 1.24 -8.87
CA ALA A 83 -13.83 0.44 -8.03
C ALA A 83 -12.35 0.71 -8.35
N LEU A 84 -11.99 0.77 -9.63
CA LEU A 84 -10.58 0.91 -10.03
C LEU A 84 -10.04 2.34 -9.96
N SER A 85 -10.87 3.39 -10.03
CA SER A 85 -10.38 4.79 -10.01
C SER A 85 -9.61 5.13 -8.73
N PRO A 86 -10.13 4.84 -7.52
CA PRO A 86 -9.37 5.05 -6.28
C PRO A 86 -8.07 4.24 -6.23
N VAL A 87 -8.06 3.01 -6.77
CA VAL A 87 -6.85 2.18 -6.84
C VAL A 87 -5.78 2.85 -7.71
N LEU A 88 -6.15 3.27 -8.92
CA LEU A 88 -5.22 4.00 -9.80
C LEU A 88 -4.75 5.32 -9.21
N LEU A 89 -5.63 6.05 -8.52
CA LEU A 89 -5.27 7.27 -7.81
C LEU A 89 -4.24 6.99 -6.72
N PHE A 90 -4.46 5.97 -5.90
CA PHE A 90 -3.52 5.56 -4.85
C PHE A 90 -2.18 5.14 -5.43
N LEU A 91 -2.18 4.38 -6.53
CA LEU A 91 -0.96 4.00 -7.22
C LEU A 91 -0.15 5.20 -7.73
N GLY A 92 -0.82 6.18 -8.33
CA GLY A 92 -0.16 7.42 -8.77
C GLY A 92 0.44 8.21 -7.61
N LEU A 93 -0.28 8.29 -6.48
CA LEU A 93 0.20 8.96 -5.27
C LEU A 93 1.38 8.22 -4.63
N LEU A 94 1.32 6.89 -4.56
CA LEU A 94 2.38 6.05 -4.02
C LEU A 94 3.64 6.13 -4.88
N LEU A 95 3.48 6.11 -6.21
CA LEU A 95 4.59 6.33 -7.15
C LEU A 95 5.22 7.71 -6.96
N GLY A 96 4.42 8.76 -6.78
CA GLY A 96 4.91 10.09 -6.45
C GLY A 96 5.70 10.13 -5.14
N LEU A 97 5.24 9.40 -4.13
CA LEU A 97 5.93 9.28 -2.83
C LEU A 97 7.27 8.58 -2.97
N PHE A 98 7.34 7.50 -3.76
CA PHE A 98 8.60 6.81 -4.05
C PHE A 98 9.58 7.70 -4.80
N ILE A 99 9.13 8.47 -5.81
CA ILE A 99 10.01 9.41 -6.52
C ILE A 99 10.65 10.39 -5.54
N ILE A 100 9.85 10.98 -4.64
CA ILE A 100 10.37 11.93 -3.63
C ILE A 100 11.33 11.22 -2.68
N ALA A 101 11.01 10.00 -2.24
CA ALA A 101 11.88 9.20 -1.37
C ALA A 101 13.22 8.87 -2.02
N TYR A 102 13.25 8.51 -3.32
CA TYR A 102 14.48 8.23 -4.05
C TYR A 102 15.31 9.48 -4.30
N ILE A 103 14.68 10.62 -4.62
CA ILE A 103 15.38 11.90 -4.72
C ILE A 103 16.02 12.25 -3.36
N HIS A 104 15.26 12.11 -2.28
CA HIS A 104 15.76 12.39 -0.93
C HIS A 104 16.89 11.42 -0.54
N LEU A 105 16.78 10.13 -0.86
CA LEU A 105 17.84 9.15 -0.68
C LEU A 105 19.11 9.52 -1.46
N GLY A 106 18.96 10.00 -2.70
CA GLY A 106 20.09 10.48 -3.49
C GLY A 106 20.81 11.66 -2.83
N VAL A 107 20.05 12.64 -2.32
CA VAL A 107 20.60 13.77 -1.55
C VAL A 107 21.26 13.29 -0.26
N TYR A 108 20.63 12.36 0.46
CA TYR A 108 21.12 11.80 1.70
C TYR A 108 22.50 11.15 1.52
N ILE A 109 22.66 10.30 0.50
CA ILE A 109 23.92 9.60 0.21
C ILE A 109 25.06 10.56 -0.16
N MET A 110 24.74 11.74 -0.73
CA MET A 110 25.74 12.75 -1.06
C MET A 110 26.20 13.55 0.17
N MET A 111 25.38 13.63 1.21
CA MET A 111 25.61 14.53 2.36
C MET A 111 26.06 13.80 3.63
N PHE A 112 25.69 12.53 3.80
CA PHE A 112 25.85 11.79 5.05
C PHE A 112 26.58 10.46 4.83
N SER A 113 27.13 9.90 5.92
CA SER A 113 27.78 8.59 5.88
C SER A 113 26.78 7.50 5.54
N THR A 114 27.19 6.57 4.68
CA THR A 114 26.41 5.40 4.26
C THR A 114 27.04 4.09 4.70
N SER A 115 28.02 4.15 5.61
CA SER A 115 28.77 3.00 6.11
C SER A 115 27.90 1.91 6.78
N PHE A 116 26.70 2.27 7.25
CA PHE A 116 25.72 1.34 7.80
C PHE A 116 24.84 0.66 6.74
N LEU A 117 24.89 1.09 5.48
CA LEU A 117 24.13 0.48 4.40
C LEU A 117 24.84 -0.78 3.89
N PRO A 118 24.08 -1.85 3.57
CA PRO A 118 24.67 -3.08 3.05
C PRO A 118 25.19 -2.91 1.63
N VAL A 119 26.16 -3.74 1.24
CA VAL A 119 26.80 -3.69 -0.11
C VAL A 119 25.77 -3.79 -1.24
N LYS A 120 24.73 -4.63 -1.06
CA LYS A 120 23.65 -4.83 -2.05
C LYS A 120 22.44 -3.92 -1.84
N PHE A 121 22.60 -2.79 -1.15
CA PHE A 121 21.49 -1.90 -0.77
C PHE A 121 20.56 -1.52 -1.94
N TRP A 122 21.12 -1.19 -3.11
CA TRP A 122 20.31 -0.77 -4.26
C TRP A 122 19.40 -1.88 -4.80
N GLU A 123 19.91 -3.11 -4.87
CA GLU A 123 19.11 -4.27 -5.29
C GLU A 123 17.98 -4.55 -4.29
N VAL A 124 18.30 -4.53 -2.99
CA VAL A 124 17.33 -4.73 -1.90
C VAL A 124 16.29 -3.61 -1.89
N SER A 125 16.70 -2.36 -2.10
CA SER A 125 15.81 -1.19 -2.08
C SER A 125 14.79 -1.21 -3.23
N LEU A 126 15.25 -1.48 -4.46
CA LEU A 126 14.35 -1.63 -5.62
C LEU A 126 13.34 -2.76 -5.41
N TYR A 127 13.81 -3.88 -4.88
CA TYR A 127 12.96 -5.02 -4.56
C TYR A 127 11.93 -4.71 -3.46
N ALA A 128 12.36 -4.09 -2.37
CA ALA A 128 11.49 -3.67 -1.27
C ALA A 128 10.39 -2.74 -1.78
N VAL A 129 10.72 -1.81 -2.67
CA VAL A 129 9.74 -0.89 -3.27
C VAL A 129 8.70 -1.65 -4.10
N LEU A 130 9.10 -2.65 -4.89
CA LEU A 130 8.16 -3.47 -5.66
C LEU A 130 7.23 -4.27 -4.75
N ILE A 131 7.74 -4.90 -3.68
CA ILE A 131 6.90 -5.60 -2.70
C ILE A 131 5.95 -4.62 -2.04
N ILE A 132 6.44 -3.50 -1.50
CA ILE A 132 5.62 -2.51 -0.80
C ILE A 132 4.54 -1.98 -1.72
N PHE A 133 4.86 -1.73 -3.00
CA PHE A 133 3.89 -1.30 -4.00
C PHE A 133 2.79 -2.35 -4.18
N TRP A 134 3.17 -3.62 -4.38
CA TRP A 134 2.22 -4.72 -4.54
C TRP A 134 1.36 -4.96 -3.29
N THR A 135 1.97 -5.05 -2.11
CA THR A 135 1.24 -5.27 -0.84
C THR A 135 0.34 -4.11 -0.49
N SER A 136 0.71 -2.87 -0.84
CA SER A 136 -0.14 -1.70 -0.65
C SER A 136 -1.40 -1.76 -1.52
N VAL A 137 -1.28 -2.21 -2.78
CA VAL A 137 -2.44 -2.43 -3.67
C VAL A 137 -3.34 -3.53 -3.12
N PHE A 138 -2.74 -4.66 -2.72
CA PHE A 138 -3.49 -5.79 -2.19
C PHE A 138 -4.25 -5.41 -0.92
N THR A 139 -3.58 -4.72 0.00
CA THR A 139 -4.19 -4.18 1.23
C THR A 139 -5.33 -3.22 0.90
N MET A 140 -5.14 -2.32 -0.07
CA MET A 140 -6.20 -1.42 -0.51
C MET A 140 -7.43 -2.18 -1.00
N LEU A 141 -7.26 -3.21 -1.82
CA LEU A 141 -8.36 -4.04 -2.31
C LEU A 141 -9.09 -4.77 -1.19
N LEU A 142 -8.38 -5.31 -0.20
CA LEU A 142 -8.98 -5.94 0.97
C LEU A 142 -9.83 -4.98 1.80
N VAL A 143 -9.33 -3.76 2.02
CA VAL A 143 -10.09 -2.74 2.76
C VAL A 143 -11.30 -2.27 1.94
N MET A 144 -11.14 -2.07 0.62
CA MET A 144 -12.25 -1.74 -0.28
C MET A 144 -13.33 -2.83 -0.29
N PHE A 145 -12.93 -4.10 -0.34
CA PHE A 145 -13.83 -5.25 -0.23
C PHE A 145 -14.60 -5.20 1.08
N SER A 146 -13.89 -5.02 2.20
CA SER A 146 -14.47 -4.95 3.54
C SER A 146 -15.46 -3.78 3.70
N ILE A 147 -15.14 -2.60 3.15
CA ILE A 147 -16.05 -1.45 3.08
C ILE A 147 -17.29 -1.80 2.26
N THR A 148 -17.12 -2.48 1.14
CA THR A 148 -18.24 -2.86 0.25
C THR A 148 -19.18 -3.84 0.94
N VAL A 149 -18.65 -4.88 1.58
CA VAL A 149 -19.43 -5.84 2.38
C VAL A 149 -20.19 -5.13 3.50
N ALA A 150 -19.50 -4.32 4.30
CA ALA A 150 -20.12 -3.54 5.38
C ALA A 150 -21.28 -2.66 4.90
N ARG A 151 -21.16 -2.09 3.70
CA ARG A 151 -22.18 -1.23 3.09
C ARG A 151 -23.35 -2.00 2.49
N SER A 152 -23.16 -3.25 2.10
CA SER A 152 -24.21 -4.11 1.57
C SER A 152 -25.16 -4.65 2.65
N VAL A 153 -24.74 -4.68 3.91
CA VAL A 153 -25.60 -5.13 5.02
C VAL A 153 -26.47 -3.97 5.55
N ARG A 154 -27.76 -4.24 5.80
CA ARG A 154 -28.75 -3.28 6.32
C ARG A 154 -28.84 -3.21 7.87
N VAL A 155 -27.85 -3.71 8.60
CA VAL A 155 -27.86 -3.74 10.08
C VAL A 155 -27.14 -2.56 10.73
N LYS A 156 -27.45 -2.27 12.01
CA LYS A 156 -26.68 -1.35 12.86
C LYS A 156 -25.31 -1.97 13.16
N GLY A 157 -24.25 -1.16 13.27
CA GLY A 157 -22.89 -1.67 13.53
C GLY A 157 -22.06 -2.02 12.29
N LYS A 158 -22.34 -1.43 11.12
CA LYS A 158 -21.65 -1.69 9.85
C LYS A 158 -20.12 -1.60 9.91
N VAL A 159 -19.58 -0.72 10.76
CA VAL A 159 -18.13 -0.57 10.95
C VAL A 159 -17.50 -1.86 11.47
N TRP A 160 -18.11 -2.50 12.48
CA TRP A 160 -17.65 -3.77 13.03
C TRP A 160 -17.70 -4.90 12.01
N ILE A 161 -18.75 -4.94 11.18
CA ILE A 161 -18.86 -5.95 10.12
C ILE A 161 -17.72 -5.81 9.12
N GLY A 162 -17.40 -4.58 8.70
CA GLY A 162 -16.27 -4.34 7.81
C GLY A 162 -14.94 -4.77 8.45
N LEU A 163 -14.73 -4.42 9.71
CA LEU A 163 -13.52 -4.78 10.45
C LEU A 163 -13.37 -6.31 10.58
N VAL A 164 -14.42 -7.00 11.00
CA VAL A 164 -14.44 -8.47 11.12
C VAL A 164 -14.22 -9.12 9.76
N THR A 165 -14.86 -8.60 8.70
CA THR A 165 -14.67 -9.09 7.33
C THR A 165 -13.20 -8.96 6.90
N PHE A 166 -12.57 -7.81 7.17
CA PHE A 166 -11.17 -7.60 6.84
C PHE A 166 -10.27 -8.64 7.51
N PHE A 167 -10.40 -8.83 8.83
CA PHE A 167 -9.57 -9.78 9.56
C PHE A 167 -9.82 -11.23 9.16
N ILE A 168 -11.07 -11.64 8.94
CA ILE A 168 -11.40 -13.00 8.52
C ILE A 168 -10.81 -13.29 7.14
N VAL A 169 -11.02 -12.40 6.16
CA VAL A 169 -10.51 -12.60 4.80
C VAL A 169 -8.98 -12.61 4.81
N GLN A 170 -8.36 -11.68 5.54
CA GLN A 170 -6.91 -11.62 5.71
C GLN A 170 -6.35 -12.92 6.31
N TYR A 171 -7.00 -13.44 7.35
CA TYR A 171 -6.62 -14.69 7.99
C TYR A 171 -6.75 -15.88 7.04
N ILE A 172 -7.87 -15.99 6.31
CA ILE A 172 -8.10 -17.07 5.35
C ILE A 172 -7.03 -17.04 4.24
N ILE A 173 -6.74 -15.87 3.68
CA ILE A 173 -5.72 -15.73 2.63
C ILE A 173 -4.35 -16.12 3.18
N SER A 174 -3.97 -15.60 4.34
CA SER A 174 -2.67 -15.91 4.94
C SER A 174 -2.52 -17.39 5.30
N PHE A 175 -3.61 -18.02 5.76
CA PHE A 175 -3.67 -19.46 6.01
C PHE A 175 -3.46 -20.26 4.72
N LEU A 176 -4.16 -19.91 3.64
CA LEU A 176 -4.01 -20.56 2.34
C LEU A 176 -2.60 -20.40 1.77
N GLU A 177 -2.02 -19.19 1.83
CA GLU A 177 -0.65 -18.96 1.37
C GLU A 177 0.37 -19.78 2.14
N THR A 178 0.22 -19.85 3.46
CA THR A 178 1.13 -20.62 4.33
C THR A 178 0.99 -22.12 4.06
N TRP A 179 -0.23 -22.60 3.85
CA TRP A 179 -0.50 -23.99 3.53
C TRP A 179 0.01 -24.39 2.14
N MET A 180 -0.05 -23.48 1.16
CA MET A 180 0.33 -23.76 -0.24
C MET A 180 1.81 -23.53 -0.55
N PHE A 181 2.48 -22.56 0.09
CA PHE A 181 3.77 -22.04 -0.39
C PHE A 181 4.95 -22.13 0.59
N ASP A 182 4.75 -22.76 1.76
CA ASP A 182 5.73 -22.78 2.86
C ASP A 182 6.17 -21.36 3.30
N HIS A 183 6.67 -21.22 4.52
CA HIS A 183 6.74 -19.92 5.22
C HIS A 183 7.71 -18.89 4.60
N LYS A 184 8.50 -19.30 3.61
CA LYS A 184 9.65 -18.55 3.10
C LYS A 184 9.32 -17.54 2.00
N TYR A 185 8.12 -17.57 1.40
CA TYR A 185 7.87 -16.85 0.14
C TYR A 185 6.51 -16.15 0.05
N ILE A 186 6.08 -15.49 1.14
CA ILE A 186 4.79 -14.78 1.18
C ILE A 186 5.03 -13.26 1.13
N PRO A 187 4.79 -12.57 0.00
CA PRO A 187 5.03 -11.13 -0.17
C PRO A 187 4.45 -10.28 0.96
N MET A 188 3.23 -10.60 1.40
CA MET A 188 2.57 -9.89 2.48
C MET A 188 3.26 -10.01 3.85
N LYS A 189 3.93 -11.14 4.11
CA LYS A 189 4.75 -11.34 5.33
C LYS A 189 6.17 -10.78 5.17
N SER A 190 6.69 -10.75 3.95
CA SER A 190 8.06 -10.31 3.65
C SER A 190 8.21 -8.80 3.52
N ALA A 191 7.13 -8.04 3.34
CA ALA A 191 7.19 -6.58 3.18
C ALA A 191 7.89 -5.83 4.34
N PHE A 192 7.95 -6.43 5.53
CA PHE A 192 8.60 -5.85 6.72
C PHE A 192 9.55 -6.82 7.45
N ARG A 193 9.81 -8.00 6.90
CA ARG A 193 10.75 -8.97 7.51
C ARG A 193 12.07 -8.93 6.76
N PHE A 194 13.03 -8.19 7.31
CA PHE A 194 14.44 -8.37 7.00
C PHE A 194 14.99 -9.34 8.05
N GLU A 195 15.25 -10.58 7.65
CA GLU A 195 15.87 -11.56 8.55
C GLU A 195 17.37 -11.27 8.61
N VAL A 196 17.81 -10.69 9.73
CA VAL A 196 19.23 -10.51 10.05
C VAL A 196 19.67 -11.81 10.72
N THR A 197 20.18 -12.75 9.95
CA THR A 197 20.82 -13.97 10.50
C THR A 197 22.04 -13.58 11.33
N ASP A 198 22.36 -14.34 12.39
CA ASP A 198 23.49 -14.07 13.29
C ASP A 198 24.87 -13.99 12.58
N SER A 199 24.98 -14.48 11.34
CA SER A 199 26.14 -14.28 10.45
C SER A 199 26.29 -12.85 9.89
N ALA A 200 25.28 -11.99 10.06
CA ALA A 200 25.24 -10.61 9.57
C ALA A 200 26.01 -9.60 10.46
N ALA A 201 26.78 -10.08 11.45
CA ALA A 201 27.81 -9.28 12.11
C ALA A 201 28.85 -8.74 11.11
N ASN A 202 28.93 -9.35 9.92
CA ASN A 202 29.59 -8.77 8.75
C ASN A 202 28.53 -8.19 7.81
N LEU A 203 28.58 -6.87 7.55
CA LEU A 203 27.76 -6.12 6.58
C LEU A 203 27.81 -6.65 5.11
N ASN A 204 28.52 -7.76 4.88
CA ASN A 204 28.84 -8.35 3.58
C ASN A 204 27.96 -9.55 3.20
N GLU A 205 27.18 -10.11 4.13
CA GLU A 205 26.34 -11.30 3.88
C GLU A 205 24.85 -11.02 4.11
N ILE A 206 24.33 -9.93 3.52
CA ILE A 206 22.92 -9.95 3.14
C ILE A 206 22.82 -10.86 1.92
N GLU A 207 22.64 -12.15 2.19
CA GLU A 207 22.18 -13.06 1.16
C GLU A 207 20.80 -12.59 0.74
N ILE A 208 20.73 -12.18 -0.51
CA ILE A 208 19.48 -12.03 -1.20
C ILE A 208 19.09 -13.46 -1.62
N PRO A 209 18.25 -14.24 -0.88
CA PRO A 209 17.88 -15.59 -1.27
C PRO A 209 17.47 -15.64 -2.74
N GLN A 210 18.20 -16.41 -3.54
CA GLN A 210 18.14 -16.43 -5.01
C GLN A 210 16.78 -16.84 -5.63
N TYR A 211 15.71 -16.92 -4.83
CA TYR A 211 14.35 -17.34 -5.21
C TYR A 211 13.26 -16.34 -4.77
N PHE A 212 13.54 -15.03 -4.89
CA PHE A 212 12.73 -13.94 -4.31
C PHE A 212 11.38 -13.59 -4.94
N PHE A 213 11.11 -14.07 -6.15
CA PHE A 213 9.77 -14.03 -6.74
C PHE A 213 9.30 -15.47 -6.83
N GLY A 214 8.65 -15.95 -5.78
CA GLY A 214 7.76 -17.08 -5.94
C GLY A 214 6.68 -16.64 -6.94
N LEU A 215 6.88 -16.93 -8.23
CA LEU A 215 5.90 -16.65 -9.28
C LEU A 215 4.54 -17.21 -8.89
N LEU A 216 4.53 -18.37 -8.24
CA LEU A 216 3.35 -19.03 -7.72
C LEU A 216 2.62 -18.21 -6.62
N PRO A 217 3.26 -17.82 -5.50
CA PRO A 217 2.65 -16.90 -4.52
C PRO A 217 2.07 -15.61 -5.12
N ILE A 218 2.79 -14.98 -6.04
CA ILE A 218 2.35 -13.71 -6.64
C ILE A 218 1.17 -13.94 -7.59
N LEU A 219 1.19 -15.01 -8.38
CA LEU A 219 0.05 -15.40 -9.23
C LEU A 219 -1.18 -15.75 -8.37
N PHE A 220 -0.97 -16.38 -7.22
CA PHE A 220 -2.03 -16.63 -6.24
C PHE A 220 -2.62 -15.30 -5.72
N GLU A 221 -1.79 -14.39 -5.20
CA GLU A 221 -2.24 -13.07 -4.72
C GLU A 221 -2.93 -12.27 -5.84
N ALA A 222 -2.42 -12.32 -7.07
CA ALA A 222 -3.02 -11.67 -8.23
C ALA A 222 -4.40 -12.25 -8.59
N THR A 223 -4.56 -13.57 -8.46
CA THR A 223 -5.83 -14.26 -8.66
C THR A 223 -6.84 -13.84 -7.59
N ILE A 224 -6.42 -13.78 -6.33
CA ILE A 224 -7.25 -13.29 -5.22
C ILE A 224 -7.63 -11.82 -5.44
N ALA A 225 -6.69 -10.96 -5.85
CA ALA A 225 -6.97 -9.57 -6.15
C ALA A 225 -8.03 -9.41 -7.26
N ALA A 226 -7.93 -10.19 -8.33
CA ALA A 226 -8.94 -10.20 -9.40
C ALA A 226 -10.32 -10.66 -8.89
N LEU A 227 -10.34 -11.69 -8.04
CA LEU A 227 -11.57 -12.18 -7.40
C LEU A 227 -12.17 -11.11 -6.47
N LEU A 228 -11.37 -10.42 -5.66
CA LEU A 228 -11.84 -9.32 -4.81
C LEU A 228 -12.50 -8.21 -5.63
N ILE A 229 -11.88 -7.79 -6.73
CA ILE A 229 -12.45 -6.79 -7.65
C ILE A 229 -13.78 -7.28 -8.22
N PHE A 230 -13.83 -8.53 -8.69
CA PHE A 230 -15.06 -9.13 -9.22
C PHE A 230 -16.19 -9.12 -8.18
N VAL A 231 -15.90 -9.53 -6.93
CA VAL A 231 -16.91 -9.54 -5.86
C VAL A 231 -17.34 -8.13 -5.46
N ILE A 232 -16.42 -7.16 -5.39
CA ILE A 232 -16.74 -5.75 -5.16
C ILE A 232 -17.75 -5.27 -6.21
N ILE A 233 -17.48 -5.50 -7.49
CA ILE A 233 -18.36 -5.10 -8.59
C ILE A 233 -19.74 -5.75 -8.43
N LYS A 234 -19.79 -7.07 -8.21
CA LYS A 234 -21.04 -7.81 -8.06
C LYS A 234 -21.88 -7.31 -6.88
N LEU A 235 -21.25 -7.00 -5.74
CA LEU A 235 -21.92 -6.48 -4.56
C LEU A 235 -22.47 -5.07 -4.79
N ILE A 236 -21.72 -4.20 -5.48
CA ILE A 236 -22.18 -2.85 -5.82
C ILE A 236 -23.38 -2.91 -6.76
N THR A 237 -23.33 -3.72 -7.83
CA THR A 237 -24.42 -3.83 -8.80
C THR A 237 -25.71 -4.35 -8.15
N ARG A 238 -25.64 -5.47 -7.40
CA ARG A 238 -26.81 -6.05 -6.73
C ARG A 238 -27.51 -5.08 -5.78
N ARG A 239 -26.74 -4.18 -5.15
CA ARG A 239 -27.29 -3.18 -4.23
C ARG A 239 -28.05 -2.07 -4.95
N VAL A 240 -27.66 -1.72 -6.18
CA VAL A 240 -28.34 -0.67 -6.96
C VAL A 240 -29.68 -1.18 -7.52
N GLU A 241 -29.81 -2.48 -7.71
CA GLU A 241 -31.04 -3.16 -8.15
C GLU A 241 -32.06 -3.38 -7.00
N SER A 242 -31.60 -3.40 -5.74
CA SER A 242 -32.42 -3.65 -4.53
C SER A 242 -32.94 -2.41 -3.81
#